data_AF-A0A6S7JV17-F1
#
_entry.id   AF-A0A6S7JV17-F1
#
_cell.length_a   1.000
_cell.length_b   1.000
_cell.length_c   1.000
_cell.angle_alpha   90.00
_cell.angle_beta   90.00
_cell.angle_gamma   90.00
#
_symmetry.space_group_name_H-M   'P 1'
#
loop_
_entity.id
_entity.type
_entity.pdbx_description
1 polymer ?
#
loop_
_entity_poly.entity_id
_entity_poly.type
_entity_poly.pdbx_seq_one_letter_code
_entity_poly.pdbx_strand_id
1 'polypeptide(L)'
;MERTSRHNFGGGNTDWEETRLGTWADSETRLIDIIEGLCSATECHSMVEEHEEDIENWWFKQKSNGVELETWLCIDTIQVCCPSGKFGRSCEECPGGAETPCSKHGKCKGNGTRTGTGECECDDGYTSKSCNECDEGFYQDKNNTSELNCLGKLK
;
A
#
# COMPACT_ATOMS: atom_id res chain seq x y z
N MET A 1 9.38 -2.96 -10.73
CA MET A 1 9.25 -2.94 -12.21
C MET A 1 10.57 -3.06 -12.96
N GLU A 2 11.72 -2.60 -12.45
CA GLU A 2 12.99 -2.57 -13.21
C GLU A 2 13.55 -3.95 -13.65
N ARG A 3 13.20 -5.02 -12.92
CA ARG A 3 13.69 -6.38 -13.20
C ARG A 3 13.41 -6.85 -14.64
N THR A 4 12.21 -6.59 -15.16
CA THR A 4 11.77 -7.05 -16.49
C THR A 4 11.91 -5.98 -17.58
N SER A 5 12.37 -4.76 -17.26
CA SER A 5 12.39 -3.65 -18.24
C SER A 5 13.48 -3.76 -19.29
N ARG A 6 14.54 -4.55 -19.02
CA ARG A 6 15.69 -4.74 -19.92
C ARG A 6 15.64 -6.04 -20.74
N HIS A 7 14.50 -6.73 -20.71
CA HIS A 7 14.28 -7.92 -21.52
C HIS A 7 13.92 -7.51 -22.97
N ASN A 8 13.76 -8.49 -23.83
CA ASN A 8 13.33 -8.34 -25.22
C ASN A 8 12.19 -9.33 -25.50
N PHE A 9 11.51 -9.16 -26.64
CA PHE A 9 10.43 -10.06 -27.07
C PHE A 9 10.92 -11.49 -27.40
N GLY A 10 12.23 -11.73 -27.37
CA GLY A 10 12.84 -13.04 -27.61
C GLY A 10 13.04 -13.40 -29.09
N GLY A 11 12.66 -12.53 -30.03
CA GLY A 11 12.99 -12.66 -31.44
C GLY A 11 14.32 -11.97 -31.76
N GLY A 12 15.20 -12.66 -32.47
CA GLY A 12 16.61 -12.27 -32.64
C GLY A 12 16.90 -10.98 -33.44
N ASN A 13 15.94 -10.07 -33.67
CA ASN A 13 16.20 -8.81 -34.37
C ASN A 13 15.40 -7.62 -33.80
N THR A 14 15.98 -6.96 -32.80
CA THR A 14 15.38 -5.87 -32.00
C THR A 14 14.91 -4.67 -32.83
N ASP A 15 15.64 -4.27 -33.88
CA ASP A 15 15.27 -3.11 -34.72
C ASP A 15 13.93 -3.31 -35.46
N TRP A 16 13.66 -4.54 -35.91
CA TRP A 16 12.40 -4.88 -36.57
C TRP A 16 11.25 -4.92 -35.55
N GLU A 17 11.51 -5.42 -34.35
CA GLU A 17 10.52 -5.51 -33.27
C GLU A 17 10.11 -4.13 -32.78
N GLU A 18 11.07 -3.24 -32.50
CA GLU A 18 10.79 -1.88 -32.02
C GLU A 18 9.99 -1.04 -33.04
N THR A 19 10.27 -1.20 -34.34
CA THR A 19 9.58 -0.46 -35.40
C THR A 19 8.13 -0.91 -35.60
N ARG A 20 7.76 -2.13 -35.17
CA ARG A 20 6.47 -2.76 -35.51
C ARG A 20 5.60 -3.09 -34.29
N LEU A 21 6.20 -3.36 -33.13
CA LEU A 21 5.54 -3.78 -31.88
C LEU A 21 5.70 -2.75 -30.75
N GLY A 22 6.53 -1.71 -30.94
CA GLY A 22 6.81 -0.70 -29.94
C GLY A 22 7.89 -1.12 -28.93
N THR A 23 8.02 -0.36 -27.85
CA THR A 23 9.02 -0.63 -26.81
C THR A 23 8.59 -1.80 -25.93
N TRP A 24 9.46 -2.81 -25.74
CA TRP A 24 9.23 -3.91 -24.80
C TRP A 24 8.80 -3.40 -23.41
N ALA A 25 9.41 -2.28 -22.98
CA ALA A 25 9.16 -1.63 -21.71
C ALA A 25 7.67 -1.31 -21.45
N ASP A 26 6.85 -1.06 -22.47
CA ASP A 26 5.44 -0.73 -22.27
C ASP A 26 4.50 -1.71 -22.99
N SER A 27 5.02 -2.89 -23.37
CA SER A 27 4.27 -3.91 -24.09
C SER A 27 3.34 -4.74 -23.18
N GLU A 28 2.30 -5.30 -23.77
CA GLU A 28 1.39 -6.26 -23.13
C GLU A 28 2.13 -7.53 -22.69
N THR A 29 3.03 -8.05 -23.53
CA THR A 29 3.83 -9.24 -23.20
C THR A 29 4.65 -9.06 -21.93
N ARG A 30 5.21 -7.85 -21.71
CA ARG A 30 5.90 -7.54 -20.47
C ARG A 30 4.95 -7.49 -19.27
N LEU A 31 3.74 -6.97 -19.45
CA LEU A 31 2.72 -6.95 -18.39
C LEU A 31 2.38 -8.38 -17.96
N ILE A 32 2.13 -9.28 -18.91
CA ILE A 32 1.86 -10.70 -18.64
C ILE A 32 3.03 -11.38 -17.89
N ASP A 33 4.27 -11.21 -18.36
CA ASP A 33 5.47 -11.76 -17.68
C ASP A 33 5.61 -11.24 -16.24
N ILE A 34 5.29 -9.96 -16.00
CA ILE A 34 5.26 -9.40 -14.65
C ILE A 34 4.20 -10.09 -13.80
N ILE A 35 2.97 -10.22 -14.30
CA ILE A 35 1.84 -10.79 -13.57
C ILE A 35 2.07 -12.27 -13.26
N GLU A 36 2.53 -13.06 -14.23
CA GLU A 36 2.90 -14.47 -14.04
C GLU A 36 4.02 -14.63 -13.01
N GLY A 37 4.98 -13.69 -12.97
CA GLY A 37 6.04 -13.68 -11.97
C GLY A 37 5.60 -13.25 -10.56
N LEU A 38 4.43 -12.64 -10.40
CA LEU A 38 3.89 -12.18 -9.11
C LEU A 38 2.86 -13.16 -8.53
N CYS A 39 1.99 -13.71 -9.36
CA CYS A 39 0.94 -14.63 -8.93
C CYS A 39 1.44 -16.07 -8.79
N SER A 40 1.33 -16.62 -7.58
CA SER A 40 1.64 -18.03 -7.29
C SER A 40 0.47 -18.83 -6.71
N ALA A 41 -0.66 -18.16 -6.44
CA ALA A 41 -1.87 -18.73 -5.84
C ALA A 41 -3.07 -18.56 -6.78
N THR A 42 -4.06 -19.45 -6.66
CA THR A 42 -5.25 -19.48 -7.53
C THR A 42 -6.10 -18.22 -7.37
N GLU A 43 -6.19 -17.68 -6.16
CA GLU A 43 -6.91 -16.45 -5.84
C GLU A 43 -6.28 -15.23 -6.50
N CYS A 44 -4.94 -15.20 -6.62
CA CYS A 44 -4.23 -14.13 -7.32
C CYS A 44 -4.57 -14.15 -8.81
N HIS A 45 -4.51 -15.34 -9.44
CA HIS A 45 -4.91 -15.49 -10.83
C HIS A 45 -6.38 -15.10 -11.04
N SER A 46 -7.29 -15.55 -10.16
CA SER A 46 -8.72 -15.21 -10.28
C SER A 46 -8.95 -13.69 -10.23
N MET A 47 -8.25 -12.98 -9.33
CA MET A 47 -8.36 -11.52 -9.22
C MET A 47 -7.80 -10.80 -10.44
N VAL A 48 -6.64 -11.25 -10.96
CA VAL A 48 -6.04 -10.70 -12.17
C VAL A 48 -6.97 -10.86 -13.36
N GLU A 49 -7.54 -12.05 -13.54
CA GLU A 49 -8.46 -12.34 -14.65
C GLU A 49 -9.74 -11.52 -14.54
N GLU A 50 -10.28 -11.33 -13.32
CA GLU A 50 -11.47 -10.51 -13.09
C GLU A 50 -11.23 -9.03 -13.40
N HIS A 51 -10.01 -8.54 -13.22
CA HIS A 51 -9.63 -7.13 -13.36
C HIS A 51 -8.61 -6.88 -14.48
N GLU A 52 -8.57 -7.74 -15.50
CA GLU A 52 -7.60 -7.67 -16.60
C GLU A 52 -7.69 -6.32 -17.33
N GLU A 53 -8.90 -5.92 -17.74
CA GLU A 53 -9.14 -4.64 -18.44
C GLU A 53 -8.66 -3.44 -17.61
N ASP A 54 -8.88 -3.49 -16.30
CA ASP A 54 -8.46 -2.43 -15.39
C ASP A 54 -6.92 -2.36 -15.32
N ILE A 55 -6.27 -3.50 -15.09
CA ILE A 55 -4.81 -3.61 -15.00
C ILE A 55 -4.14 -3.14 -16.30
N GLU A 56 -4.70 -3.50 -17.46
CA GLU A 56 -4.24 -3.04 -18.77
C GLU A 56 -4.41 -1.53 -18.94
N ASN A 57 -5.58 -0.98 -18.58
CA ASN A 57 -5.83 0.45 -18.66
C ASN A 57 -4.81 1.23 -17.82
N TRP A 58 -4.52 0.75 -16.61
CA TRP A 58 -3.45 1.34 -15.81
C TRP A 58 -2.10 1.28 -16.52
N TRP A 59 -1.72 0.10 -17.02
CA TRP A 59 -0.43 -0.14 -17.66
C TRP A 59 -0.20 0.78 -18.87
N PHE A 60 -1.19 0.90 -19.75
CA PHE A 60 -1.06 1.62 -21.01
C PHE A 60 -1.38 3.12 -20.91
N LYS A 61 -2.18 3.56 -19.93
CA LYS A 61 -2.68 4.95 -19.88
C LYS A 61 -2.30 5.71 -18.61
N GLN A 62 -2.28 5.06 -17.45
CA GLN A 62 -2.16 5.75 -16.16
C GLN A 62 -0.74 5.75 -15.62
N LYS A 63 0.00 4.66 -15.85
CA LYS A 63 1.40 4.50 -15.44
C LYS A 63 2.29 5.65 -15.94
N SER A 64 2.11 6.10 -17.18
CA SER A 64 2.86 7.24 -17.74
C SER A 64 2.54 8.59 -17.08
N ASN A 65 1.38 8.70 -16.43
CA ASN A 65 0.95 9.90 -15.71
C ASN A 65 1.45 9.91 -14.25
N GLY A 66 2.25 8.91 -13.84
CA GLY A 66 2.79 8.81 -12.48
C GLY A 66 1.78 8.32 -11.44
N VAL A 67 0.69 7.69 -11.87
CA VAL A 67 -0.31 7.13 -10.95
C VAL A 67 0.14 5.74 -10.49
N GLU A 68 0.27 5.54 -9.18
CA GLU A 68 0.63 4.26 -8.59
C GLU A 68 -0.49 3.22 -8.75
N LEU A 69 -0.12 1.96 -8.98
CA LEU A 69 -1.06 0.86 -9.23
C LEU A 69 -2.01 0.62 -8.06
N GLU A 70 -1.52 0.66 -6.82
CA GLU A 70 -2.34 0.44 -5.62
C GLU A 70 -3.43 1.51 -5.48
N THR A 71 -3.07 2.77 -5.67
CA THR A 71 -4.01 3.90 -5.65
C THR A 71 -5.06 3.74 -6.73
N TRP A 72 -4.62 3.49 -7.97
CA TRP A 72 -5.53 3.40 -9.10
C TRP A 72 -6.44 2.17 -9.00
N LEU A 73 -5.87 0.98 -8.87
CA LEU A 73 -6.64 -0.26 -8.90
C LEU A 73 -7.39 -0.44 -7.58
N CYS A 74 -6.66 -0.56 -6.47
CA CYS A 74 -7.24 -1.05 -5.22
C CYS A 74 -8.13 -0.01 -4.51
N ILE A 75 -7.73 1.27 -4.54
CA ILE A 75 -8.44 2.34 -3.82
C ILE A 75 -9.54 2.95 -4.68
N ASP A 76 -9.20 3.39 -5.90
CA ASP A 76 -10.10 4.20 -6.75
C ASP A 76 -11.02 3.35 -7.62
N THR A 77 -10.48 2.36 -8.33
CA THR A 77 -11.21 1.54 -9.31
C THR A 77 -12.04 0.42 -8.67
N ILE A 78 -11.40 -0.60 -8.10
CA ILE A 78 -12.09 -1.79 -7.58
C ILE A 78 -12.53 -1.64 -6.12
N GLN A 79 -12.06 -0.58 -5.46
CA GLN A 79 -12.67 -0.13 -4.22
C GLN A 79 -12.67 -1.20 -3.11
N VAL A 80 -11.53 -1.86 -2.91
CA VAL A 80 -11.33 -2.86 -1.84
C VAL A 80 -10.27 -2.44 -0.81
N CYS A 81 -9.43 -1.45 -1.13
CA CYS A 81 -8.48 -0.82 -0.22
C CYS A 81 -8.96 0.54 0.30
N CYS A 82 -8.28 1.02 1.34
CA CYS A 82 -8.30 2.40 1.80
C CYS A 82 -6.90 3.02 1.69
N PRO A 83 -6.78 4.36 1.61
CA PRO A 83 -5.49 5.02 1.80
C PRO A 83 -4.88 4.66 3.17
N SER A 84 -3.55 4.72 3.27
CA SER A 84 -2.85 4.55 4.55
C SER A 84 -3.40 5.51 5.61
N GLY A 85 -3.52 5.01 6.84
CA GLY A 85 -4.10 5.75 7.97
C GLY A 85 -5.63 5.74 8.01
N LYS A 86 -6.30 5.00 7.11
CA LYS A 86 -7.76 4.89 7.06
C LYS A 86 -8.24 3.44 7.12
N PHE A 87 -9.47 3.22 7.57
CA PHE A 87 -10.04 1.89 7.77
C PHE A 87 -11.55 1.83 7.50
N GLY A 88 -12.07 0.61 7.38
CA GLY A 88 -13.51 0.35 7.32
C GLY A 88 -14.14 0.71 5.97
N ARG A 89 -15.44 0.42 5.83
CA ARG A 89 -16.17 0.52 4.55
C ARG A 89 -16.15 1.91 3.92
N SER A 90 -16.04 2.95 4.75
CA SER A 90 -16.03 4.35 4.34
C SER A 90 -14.63 4.98 4.34
N CYS A 91 -13.58 4.19 4.62
CA CYS A 91 -12.20 4.69 4.79
C CYS A 91 -12.12 5.87 5.77
N GLU A 92 -12.62 5.66 6.98
CA GLU A 92 -12.53 6.64 8.07
C GLU A 92 -11.11 6.71 8.60
N GLU A 93 -10.70 7.86 9.12
CA GLU A 93 -9.35 8.03 9.68
C GLU A 93 -9.18 7.22 10.96
N CYS A 94 -8.03 6.57 11.08
CA CYS A 94 -7.61 5.95 12.33
C CYS A 94 -7.55 7.00 13.46
N PRO A 95 -7.77 6.60 14.73
CA PRO A 95 -7.55 7.48 15.87
C PRO A 95 -6.14 8.09 15.83
N GLY A 96 -6.00 9.38 16.13
CA GLY A 96 -4.74 10.10 15.93
C GLY A 96 -4.53 10.68 14.52
N GLY A 97 -5.43 10.38 13.56
CA GLY A 97 -5.44 10.91 12.20
C GLY A 97 -4.76 9.99 11.18
N ALA A 98 -4.99 10.23 9.89
CA ALA A 98 -4.43 9.40 8.82
C ALA A 98 -2.90 9.53 8.69
N GLU A 99 -2.34 10.71 8.96
CA GLU A 99 -0.89 10.96 8.92
C GLU A 99 -0.16 10.38 10.14
N THR A 100 -0.86 10.29 11.28
CA THR A 100 -0.30 9.82 12.55
C THR A 100 -1.24 8.82 13.22
N PRO A 101 -1.52 7.67 12.56
CA PRO A 101 -2.44 6.67 13.10
C PRO A 101 -1.91 6.17 14.44
N CYS A 102 -2.81 6.10 15.42
CA CYS A 102 -2.51 5.77 16.82
C CYS A 102 -1.39 6.63 17.42
N SER A 103 -1.33 7.90 17.02
CA SER A 103 -0.30 8.86 17.44
C SER A 103 1.14 8.37 17.25
N LYS A 104 1.37 7.45 16.30
CA LYS A 104 2.66 6.75 16.07
C LYS A 104 3.13 5.85 17.24
N HIS A 105 2.24 5.55 18.18
CA HIS A 105 2.51 4.73 19.38
C HIS A 105 1.60 3.49 19.42
N GLY A 106 1.24 2.97 18.24
CA GLY A 106 0.43 1.78 18.13
C GLY A 106 0.04 1.44 16.70
N LYS A 107 -0.79 0.42 16.56
CA LYS A 107 -1.27 -0.08 15.27
C LYS A 107 -2.78 0.04 15.17
N CYS A 108 -3.25 0.63 14.08
CA CYS A 108 -4.68 0.76 13.81
C CYS A 108 -5.22 -0.53 13.15
N LYS A 109 -6.22 -1.15 13.79
CA LYS A 109 -6.88 -2.35 13.24
C LYS A 109 -7.66 -2.03 11.97
N GLY A 110 -7.18 -2.55 10.85
CA GLY A 110 -7.77 -2.35 9.53
C GLY A 110 -7.16 -1.22 8.73
N ASN A 111 -6.02 -0.67 9.16
CA ASN A 111 -5.26 0.32 8.41
C ASN A 111 -5.06 -0.11 6.94
N GLY A 112 -5.46 0.74 5.99
CA GLY A 112 -5.36 0.49 4.55
C GLY A 112 -6.43 -0.44 4.00
N THR A 113 -7.34 -0.94 4.83
CA THR A 113 -8.35 -1.92 4.42
C THR A 113 -9.76 -1.38 4.57
N ARG A 114 -10.70 -1.87 3.75
CA ARG A 114 -12.13 -1.59 3.93
C ARG A 114 -12.80 -2.40 5.04
N THR A 115 -11.99 -3.03 5.88
CA THR A 115 -12.41 -3.82 7.03
C THR A 115 -11.74 -3.30 8.30
N GLY A 116 -12.01 -3.95 9.43
CA GLY A 116 -11.45 -3.56 10.72
C GLY A 116 -12.29 -2.52 11.48
N THR A 117 -11.94 -2.35 12.75
CA THR A 117 -12.69 -1.53 13.71
C THR A 117 -12.06 -0.15 13.91
N GLY A 118 -10.83 0.06 13.44
CA GLY A 118 -10.06 1.28 13.68
C GLY A 118 -9.55 1.42 15.11
N GLU A 119 -9.75 0.43 15.96
CA GLU A 119 -9.16 0.42 17.30
C GLU A 119 -7.64 0.42 17.21
N CYS A 120 -7.00 1.20 18.08
CA CYS A 120 -5.56 1.19 18.24
C CYS A 120 -5.13 0.12 19.22
N GLU A 121 -4.16 -0.69 18.81
CA GLU A 121 -3.35 -1.54 19.67
C GLU A 121 -2.10 -0.75 20.04
N CYS A 122 -2.07 -0.20 21.26
CA CYS A 122 -0.99 0.67 21.71
C CYS A 122 0.28 -0.11 22.05
N ASP A 123 1.41 0.52 21.77
CA ASP A 123 2.73 0.03 22.17
C ASP A 123 2.89 0.12 23.69
N ASP A 124 3.80 -0.69 24.25
CA ASP A 124 4.06 -0.73 25.69
C ASP A 124 4.38 0.67 26.26
N GLY A 125 3.67 1.04 27.34
CA GLY A 125 3.81 2.34 28.00
C GLY A 125 2.91 3.43 27.46
N TYR A 126 2.10 3.13 26.43
CA TYR A 126 1.09 4.03 25.88
C TYR A 126 -0.33 3.47 26.06
N THR A 127 -1.29 4.37 26.25
CA THR A 127 -2.69 4.04 26.45
C THR A 127 -3.60 5.09 25.81
N SER A 128 -4.91 4.95 26.00
CA SER A 128 -6.02 5.67 25.34
C SER A 128 -6.45 5.11 23.98
N LYS A 129 -7.57 5.62 23.46
CA LYS A 129 -8.11 5.25 22.14
C LYS A 129 -7.13 5.54 20.99
N SER A 130 -6.23 6.51 21.16
CA SER A 130 -5.26 6.94 20.16
C SER A 130 -3.80 6.80 20.59
N CYS A 131 -3.52 6.09 21.69
CA CYS A 131 -2.16 5.89 22.20
C CYS A 131 -1.41 7.19 22.50
N ASN A 132 -2.14 8.21 22.96
CA ASN A 132 -1.62 9.55 23.23
C ASN A 132 -1.57 9.88 24.72
N GLU A 133 -1.60 8.86 25.57
CA GLU A 133 -1.44 8.99 27.02
C GLU A 133 -0.40 7.95 27.49
N CYS A 134 0.33 8.26 28.56
CA CYS A 134 1.23 7.28 29.16
C CYS A 134 0.44 6.30 30.02
N ASP A 135 0.76 5.01 29.89
CA ASP A 135 0.13 3.94 30.65
C ASP A 135 0.56 3.94 32.12
N GLU A 136 -0.13 3.17 32.95
CA GLU A 136 0.15 3.09 34.38
C GLU A 136 1.61 2.68 34.65
N GLY A 137 2.32 3.49 35.45
CA GLY A 137 3.74 3.28 35.77
C GLY A 137 4.74 3.94 34.80
N PHE A 138 4.24 4.62 33.77
CA PHE A 138 5.04 5.43 32.85
C PHE A 138 4.80 6.94 33.07
N TYR A 139 5.75 7.78 32.67
CA TYR A 139 5.63 9.22 32.73
C TYR A 139 6.17 9.90 31.48
N GLN A 140 5.62 11.07 31.16
CA GLN A 140 6.06 11.86 30.00
C GLN A 140 7.47 12.43 30.21
N ASP A 141 8.34 12.25 29.23
CA ASP A 141 9.63 12.93 29.16
C ASP A 141 9.45 14.43 28.94
N LYS A 142 9.76 15.23 29.97
CA LYS A 142 9.63 16.69 29.90
C LYS A 142 10.66 17.38 29.01
N ASN A 143 11.71 16.66 28.59
CA ASN A 143 12.74 17.21 27.70
C ASN A 143 12.33 17.13 26.22
N ASN A 144 11.38 16.27 25.87
CA ASN A 144 10.84 16.18 24.51
C ASN A 144 9.42 16.76 24.48
N THR A 145 9.30 18.01 24.04
CA THR A 145 8.02 18.73 23.98
C THR A 145 7.31 18.60 22.63
N SER A 146 7.96 18.03 21.61
CA SER A 146 7.42 17.98 20.26
C SER A 146 6.52 16.76 20.03
N GLU A 147 6.80 15.64 20.71
CA GLU A 147 6.04 14.39 20.61
C GLU A 147 5.94 13.71 21.99
N LEU A 148 4.89 12.92 22.22
CA LEU A 148 4.71 12.20 23.47
C LEU A 148 5.74 11.07 23.57
N ASN A 149 6.59 11.14 24.59
CA ASN A 149 7.53 10.07 24.90
C ASN A 149 7.30 9.58 26.33
N CYS A 150 6.87 8.32 26.48
CA CYS A 150 6.55 7.72 27.77
C CYS A 150 7.71 6.85 28.26
N LEU A 151 8.28 7.20 29.42
CA LEU A 151 9.40 6.50 30.05
C LEU A 151 8.92 5.68 31.24
N GLY A 152 9.41 4.43 31.40
CA GLY A 152 9.18 3.58 32.59
C GLY A 152 10.49 3.30 33.35
N LYS A 153 10.56 2.79 34.59
CA LYS A 153 9.60 2.60 35.70
C LYS A 153 10.16 3.39 36.90
N LEU A 154 9.32 4.03 37.71
CA LEU A 154 9.69 4.30 39.11
C LEU A 154 9.91 2.93 39.79
N LYS A 155 11.16 2.63 40.16
CA LYS A 155 11.49 1.49 41.02
C LYS A 155 10.96 1.70 42.44
#